data_AF-A0A661G5F5-F1
#
_entry.id   AF-A0A661G5F5-F1
#
_cell.length_a   1.000
_cell.length_b   1.000
_cell.length_c   1.000
_cell.angle_alpha   90.00
_cell.angle_beta   90.00
_cell.angle_gamma   90.00
#
_symmetry.space_group_name_H-M   'P 1'
#
loop_
_entity.id
_entity.type
_entity.pdbx_description
1 polymer ?
#
loop_
_entity_poly.entity_id
_entity_poly.type
_entity_poly.pdbx_seq_one_letter_code
_entity_poly.pdbx_strand_id
1 'polypeptide(L)'
;DQKINQIWYPSHGIHRQKGVVLSAYAFGREQSAFFERMSPEDRIKYAGACGDNIHAGYSSYIEAGVSVPWGRMNHMMGCGIVWTPEKMEKYYKRMRAPEGRHYMIGDQISYHPTWQEGAFASAEYALLDFDKHVRAESAVSRKG
;
A
#
# COMPACT_ATOMS: atom_id res chain seq x y z
N ASP A 1 2.25 19.09 -15.69
CA ASP A 1 2.79 18.42 -14.49
C ASP A 1 3.64 17.21 -14.85
N GLN A 2 4.71 16.97 -14.07
CA GLN A 2 5.62 15.84 -14.26
C GLN A 2 4.97 14.52 -13.78
N LYS A 3 5.31 13.36 -14.37
CA LYS A 3 4.67 12.07 -14.00
C LYS A 3 5.09 11.53 -12.63
N ILE A 4 6.11 12.11 -11.99
CA ILE A 4 6.64 11.69 -10.68
C ILE A 4 5.73 11.99 -9.48
N ASN A 5 4.66 12.78 -9.68
CA ASN A 5 3.77 13.37 -8.68
C ASN A 5 4.48 14.25 -7.63
N GLN A 6 5.38 13.67 -6.83
CA GLN A 6 5.99 14.28 -5.67
C GLN A 6 7.42 13.77 -5.47
N ILE A 7 8.27 14.63 -4.90
CA ILE A 7 9.59 14.29 -4.37
C ILE A 7 9.53 14.44 -2.85
N TRP A 8 9.95 13.42 -2.10
CA TRP A 8 10.03 13.51 -0.64
C TRP A 8 11.48 13.44 -0.16
N TYR A 9 11.87 14.42 0.65
CA TYR A 9 13.16 14.47 1.32
C TYR A 9 13.15 13.59 2.56
N PRO A 10 14.30 12.98 2.92
CA PRO A 10 14.37 12.14 4.10
C PRO A 10 14.12 12.97 5.36
N SER A 11 13.25 12.48 6.24
CA SER A 11 13.01 13.06 7.57
C SER A 11 14.10 12.71 8.59
N HIS A 12 15.02 11.81 8.23
CA HIS A 12 16.15 11.39 9.04
C HIS A 12 17.48 11.79 8.38
N GLY A 13 18.54 11.95 9.18
CA GLY A 13 19.87 12.24 8.65
C GLY A 13 20.04 13.68 8.15
N ILE A 14 19.29 14.63 8.70
CA ILE A 14 19.41 16.06 8.39
C ILE A 14 20.88 16.50 8.62
N HIS A 15 21.41 17.29 7.68
CA HIS A 15 22.82 17.74 7.61
C HIS A 15 23.87 16.64 7.35
N ARG A 16 23.48 15.40 7.05
CA ARG A 16 24.43 14.39 6.55
C ARG A 16 24.79 14.68 5.09
N GLN A 17 25.96 14.21 4.69
CA GLN A 17 26.48 14.39 3.33
C GLN A 17 25.66 13.62 2.27
N LYS A 18 25.04 12.50 2.66
CA LYS A 18 24.23 11.65 1.77
C LYS A 18 22.94 11.22 2.46
N GLY A 19 21.92 10.93 1.65
CA GLY A 19 20.63 10.40 2.09
C GLY A 19 19.86 9.80 0.92
N VAL A 20 18.77 9.09 1.23
CA VAL A 20 17.86 8.54 0.22
C VAL A 20 16.69 9.51 0.04
N VAL A 21 16.43 9.89 -1.21
CA VAL A 21 15.29 10.73 -1.59
C VAL A 21 14.27 9.87 -2.32
N LEU A 22 12.99 10.02 -2.00
CA LEU A 22 11.92 9.43 -2.79
C LEU A 22 11.68 10.34 -4.00
N SER A 23 12.38 10.08 -5.10
CA SER A 23 12.37 10.94 -6.30
C SER A 23 11.08 10.85 -7.12
N ALA A 24 10.26 9.82 -6.88
CA ALA A 24 8.96 9.67 -7.51
C ALA A 24 8.01 8.88 -6.61
N TYR A 25 7.02 9.57 -6.03
CA TYR A 25 5.88 8.90 -5.39
C TYR A 25 4.68 8.87 -6.34
N ALA A 26 4.78 8.04 -7.37
CA ALA A 26 3.81 7.96 -8.45
C ALA A 26 2.62 7.05 -8.10
N PHE A 27 1.51 7.68 -7.75
CA PHE A 27 0.22 7.02 -7.50
C PHE A 27 -0.83 7.47 -8.51
N GLY A 28 -1.89 6.69 -8.64
CA GLY A 28 -2.94 6.89 -9.64
C GLY A 28 -2.75 6.03 -10.88
N ARG A 29 -3.86 5.68 -11.53
CA ARG A 29 -3.88 4.70 -12.63
C ARG A 29 -2.92 5.06 -13.76
N GLU A 30 -2.86 6.33 -14.14
CA GLU A 30 -2.05 6.78 -15.27
C GLU A 30 -0.55 6.75 -14.93
N GLN A 31 -0.16 7.31 -13.80
CA GLN A 31 1.24 7.41 -13.38
C GLN A 31 1.80 6.05 -13.00
N SER A 32 1.06 5.23 -12.25
CA SER A 32 1.49 3.85 -11.95
C SER A 32 1.69 3.05 -13.23
N ALA A 33 0.73 3.08 -14.17
CA ALA A 33 0.87 2.35 -15.44
C ALA A 33 2.02 2.88 -16.30
N PHE A 34 2.32 4.19 -16.24
CA PHE A 34 3.45 4.78 -16.93
C PHE A 34 4.78 4.20 -16.45
N PHE A 35 5.03 4.18 -15.14
CA PHE A 35 6.27 3.60 -14.59
C PHE A 35 6.30 2.07 -14.68
N GLU A 36 5.17 1.38 -14.53
CA GLU A 36 5.08 -0.09 -14.60
C GLU A 36 5.46 -0.68 -15.97
N ARG A 37 5.49 0.13 -17.03
CA ARG A 37 5.95 -0.25 -18.38
C ARG A 37 7.46 -0.08 -18.58
N MET A 38 8.14 0.61 -17.69
CA MET A 38 9.58 0.88 -17.77
C MET A 38 10.42 -0.20 -17.11
N SER A 39 11.67 -0.35 -17.55
CA SER A 39 12.71 -1.05 -16.79
C SER A 39 13.03 -0.31 -15.49
N PRO A 40 13.53 -0.98 -14.43
CA PRO A 40 13.97 -0.29 -13.21
C PRO A 40 14.94 0.87 -13.47
N GLU A 41 15.87 0.71 -14.40
CA GLU A 41 16.89 1.70 -14.76
C GLU A 41 16.25 2.94 -15.41
N ASP A 42 15.29 2.73 -16.31
CA ASP A 42 14.59 3.84 -16.99
C ASP A 42 13.73 4.65 -16.01
N ARG A 43 13.14 4.01 -15.00
CA ARG A 43 12.40 4.73 -13.95
C ARG A 43 13.30 5.68 -13.17
N ILE A 44 14.50 5.23 -12.81
CA ILE A 44 15.49 6.04 -12.07
C ILE A 44 15.94 7.22 -12.93
N LYS A 45 16.29 6.97 -14.20
CA LYS A 45 16.67 8.03 -15.15
C LYS A 45 15.55 9.06 -15.34
N TYR A 46 14.32 8.60 -15.55
CA TYR A 46 13.16 9.47 -15.72
C TYR A 46 12.92 10.33 -14.47
N ALA A 47 12.94 9.71 -13.28
CA ALA A 47 12.77 10.44 -12.02
C ALA A 47 13.88 11.47 -11.80
N GLY A 48 15.13 11.14 -12.12
CA GLY A 48 16.27 12.07 -12.06
C GLY A 48 16.11 13.27 -12.98
N ALA A 49 15.74 13.04 -14.24
CA ALA A 49 15.46 14.12 -15.21
C ALA A 49 14.28 15.00 -14.78
N CYS A 50 13.27 14.41 -14.14
CA CYS A 50 12.20 15.19 -13.54
C CYS A 50 12.67 16.03 -12.35
N GLY A 51 13.58 15.50 -11.54
CA GLY A 51 14.23 16.21 -10.46
C GLY A 51 15.04 17.42 -10.95
N ASP A 52 15.71 17.32 -12.10
CA ASP A 52 16.48 18.43 -12.70
C ASP A 52 15.61 19.64 -13.03
N ASN A 53 14.33 19.44 -13.37
CA ASN A 53 13.38 20.52 -13.62
C ASN A 53 13.01 21.30 -12.34
N ILE A 54 13.25 20.73 -11.15
CA ILE A 54 12.93 21.32 -9.85
C ILE A 54 14.22 21.81 -9.16
N HIS A 55 15.31 21.05 -9.26
CA HIS A 55 16.62 21.33 -8.68
C HIS A 55 17.69 21.13 -9.74
N ALA A 56 18.36 22.21 -10.16
CA ALA A 56 19.39 22.12 -11.18
C ALA A 56 20.51 21.14 -10.79
N GLY A 57 20.79 20.16 -11.66
CA GLY A 57 21.83 19.15 -11.46
C GLY A 57 21.46 18.02 -10.49
N TYR A 58 20.20 17.91 -10.07
CA TYR A 58 19.68 16.85 -9.22
C TYR A 58 20.14 15.45 -9.64
N SER A 59 20.02 15.11 -10.92
CA SER A 59 20.34 13.78 -11.44
C SER A 59 21.81 13.40 -11.28
N SER A 60 22.71 14.39 -11.24
CA SER A 60 24.16 14.16 -11.06
C SER A 60 24.52 13.65 -9.66
N TYR A 61 23.64 13.84 -8.67
CA TYR A 61 23.83 13.36 -7.30
C TYR A 61 23.29 11.94 -7.08
N ILE A 62 22.67 11.31 -8.08
CA ILE A 62 22.13 9.94 -7.97
C ILE A 62 23.27 8.94 -8.17
N GLU A 63 23.69 8.30 -7.08
CA GLU A 63 24.74 7.26 -7.12
C GLU A 63 24.18 5.85 -7.33
N ALA A 64 22.96 5.60 -6.83
CA ALA A 64 22.25 4.33 -6.95
C ALA A 64 20.74 4.57 -6.76
N GLY A 65 19.91 3.64 -7.23
CA GLY A 65 18.48 3.75 -7.09
C GLY A 65 17.78 2.38 -7.03
N VAL A 66 16.59 2.40 -6.43
CA VAL A 66 15.67 1.26 -6.39
C VAL A 66 14.29 1.75 -6.80
N SER A 67 13.49 0.91 -7.44
CA SER A 67 12.11 1.23 -7.81
C SER A 67 11.17 0.09 -7.45
N VAL A 68 10.01 0.41 -6.89
CA VAL A 68 8.99 -0.56 -6.47
C VAL A 68 7.66 -0.24 -7.15
N PRO A 69 7.39 -0.83 -8.33
CA PRO A 69 6.09 -0.78 -8.96
C PRO A 69 5.14 -1.81 -8.34
N TRP A 70 4.31 -1.41 -7.37
CA TRP A 70 3.45 -2.35 -6.62
C TRP A 70 2.57 -3.26 -7.51
N GLY A 71 2.06 -2.77 -8.65
CA GLY A 71 1.29 -3.58 -9.61
C GLY A 71 2.09 -4.68 -10.32
N ARG A 72 3.42 -4.67 -10.23
CA ARG A 72 4.33 -5.69 -10.78
C ARG A 72 5.00 -6.53 -9.68
N MET A 73 4.72 -6.26 -8.40
CA MET A 73 5.28 -7.04 -7.31
C MET A 73 4.52 -8.36 -7.14
N ASN A 74 5.26 -9.45 -7.05
CA ASN A 74 4.71 -10.77 -6.78
C ASN A 74 3.85 -10.74 -5.52
N HIS A 75 2.70 -11.41 -5.55
CA HIS A 75 1.75 -11.53 -4.43
C HIS A 75 1.03 -10.23 -4.01
N MET A 76 1.32 -9.08 -4.63
CA MET A 76 0.69 -7.79 -4.29
C MET A 76 -0.34 -7.34 -5.33
N MET A 77 -0.01 -7.46 -6.63
CA MET A 77 -0.87 -7.04 -7.77
C MET A 77 -1.39 -5.60 -7.71
N GLY A 78 -0.88 -4.75 -6.82
CA GLY A 78 -1.31 -3.37 -6.58
C GLY A 78 -0.84 -2.83 -5.23
N CYS A 79 -1.01 -1.53 -5.00
CA CYS A 79 -0.65 -0.86 -3.73
C CYS A 79 -1.72 -1.06 -2.65
N GLY A 80 -2.99 -1.10 -3.05
CA GLY A 80 -4.14 -1.35 -2.19
C GLY A 80 -5.43 -1.12 -2.96
N ILE A 81 -6.56 -1.38 -2.30
CA ILE A 81 -7.88 -1.27 -2.92
C ILE A 81 -8.38 0.18 -2.91
N VAL A 82 -9.07 0.57 -3.98
CA VAL A 82 -9.88 1.78 -4.01
C VAL A 82 -11.35 1.38 -4.04
N TRP A 83 -12.03 1.55 -2.92
CA TRP A 83 -13.46 1.33 -2.81
C TRP A 83 -14.24 2.51 -3.39
N THR A 84 -15.23 2.24 -4.25
CA THR A 84 -16.29 3.23 -4.50
C THR A 84 -17.34 3.12 -3.40
N PRO A 85 -18.03 4.22 -3.03
CA PRO A 85 -19.07 4.18 -2.00
C PRO A 85 -20.13 3.09 -2.26
N GLU A 86 -20.56 2.96 -3.51
CA GLU A 86 -21.54 1.96 -3.96
C GLU A 86 -21.06 0.52 -3.74
N LYS A 87 -19.80 0.23 -4.09
CA LYS A 87 -19.21 -1.10 -3.90
C LYS A 87 -18.99 -1.41 -2.43
N MET A 88 -18.57 -0.41 -1.65
CA MET A 88 -18.38 -0.54 -0.21
C MET A 88 -19.71 -0.91 0.46
N GLU A 89 -20.78 -0.14 0.20
CA GLU A 89 -22.11 -0.41 0.73
C GLU A 89 -22.61 -1.81 0.35
N LYS A 90 -22.42 -2.19 -0.92
CA LYS A 90 -22.91 -3.47 -1.43
C LYS A 90 -22.15 -4.69 -0.89
N TYR A 91 -20.82 -4.61 -0.79
CA TYR A 91 -19.98 -5.81 -0.60
C TYR A 91 -19.25 -5.88 0.74
N TYR A 92 -19.01 -4.74 1.41
CA TYR A 92 -18.12 -4.71 2.57
C TYR A 92 -18.60 -5.60 3.71
N LYS A 93 -19.90 -5.54 4.05
CA LYS A 93 -20.47 -6.36 5.13
C LYS A 93 -20.26 -7.86 4.87
N ARG A 94 -20.40 -8.30 3.61
CA ARG A 94 -20.20 -9.70 3.23
C ARG A 94 -18.74 -10.11 3.29
N MET A 95 -17.84 -9.25 2.78
CA MET A 95 -16.39 -9.48 2.77
C MET A 95 -15.79 -9.55 4.18
N ARG A 96 -16.33 -8.75 5.11
CA ARG A 96 -15.91 -8.73 6.51
C ARG A 96 -16.44 -9.93 7.32
N ALA A 97 -17.59 -10.47 6.95
CA ALA A 97 -18.17 -11.62 7.66
C ALA A 97 -17.40 -12.92 7.35
N PRO A 98 -17.20 -13.80 8.35
CA PRO A 98 -16.55 -15.09 8.13
C PRO A 98 -17.38 -16.01 7.23
N GLU A 99 -16.71 -16.97 6.59
CA GLU A 99 -17.32 -18.12 5.94
C GLU A 99 -16.96 -19.40 6.72
N GLY A 100 -17.86 -19.79 7.62
CA GLY A 100 -17.60 -20.85 8.60
C GLY A 100 -16.40 -20.48 9.48
N ARG A 101 -15.29 -21.23 9.33
CA ARG A 101 -14.04 -21.02 10.07
C ARG A 101 -13.02 -20.13 9.33
N HIS A 102 -13.38 -19.60 8.16
CA HIS A 102 -12.48 -18.80 7.34
C HIS A 102 -12.78 -17.32 7.50
N TYR A 103 -11.75 -16.55 7.87
CA TYR A 103 -11.80 -15.10 7.97
C TYR A 103 -10.90 -14.49 6.90
N MET A 104 -11.35 -13.37 6.32
CA MET A 104 -10.51 -12.53 5.48
C MET A 104 -10.01 -11.35 6.31
N ILE A 105 -8.70 -11.13 6.30
CA ILE A 105 -8.05 -10.00 6.96
C ILE A 105 -7.17 -9.24 5.97
N GLY A 106 -7.02 -7.94 6.19
CA GLY A 106 -6.18 -7.07 5.39
C GLY A 106 -6.73 -5.65 5.38
N ASP A 107 -5.93 -4.68 4.94
CA ASP A 107 -6.34 -3.28 4.85
C ASP A 107 -7.56 -3.11 3.95
N GLN A 108 -7.69 -3.94 2.91
CA GLN A 108 -8.85 -3.99 2.02
C GLN A 108 -10.16 -4.39 2.71
N ILE A 109 -10.09 -5.03 3.88
CA ILE A 109 -11.22 -5.43 4.72
C ILE A 109 -11.32 -4.45 5.92
N SER A 110 -11.22 -3.15 5.62
CA SER A 110 -11.39 -2.07 6.58
C SER A 110 -12.00 -0.82 5.93
N TYR A 111 -12.40 0.17 6.74
CA TYR A 111 -12.78 1.50 6.25
C TYR A 111 -11.56 2.41 5.96
N HIS A 112 -10.33 1.94 6.23
CA HIS A 112 -9.08 2.66 6.01
C HIS A 112 -8.14 1.84 5.11
N PRO A 113 -8.54 1.52 3.86
CA PRO A 113 -7.67 0.79 2.94
C PRO A 113 -6.41 1.59 2.64
N THR A 114 -5.35 0.91 2.20
CA THR A 114 -4.00 1.46 1.94
C THR A 114 -3.25 1.95 3.19
N TRP A 115 -3.82 1.79 4.38
CA TRP A 115 -3.20 2.14 5.66
C TRP A 115 -2.96 0.90 6.51
N GLN A 116 -1.83 0.90 7.22
CA GLN A 116 -1.52 -0.15 8.19
C GLN A 116 -2.61 -0.25 9.28
N GLU A 117 -3.17 0.88 9.72
CA GLU A 117 -4.29 0.91 10.67
C GLU A 117 -5.49 0.10 10.17
N GLY A 118 -5.80 0.15 8.87
CA GLY A 118 -6.85 -0.66 8.28
C GLY A 118 -6.57 -2.16 8.41
N ALA A 119 -5.33 -2.59 8.17
CA ALA A 119 -4.93 -3.98 8.31
C ALA A 119 -5.04 -4.46 9.77
N PHE A 120 -4.58 -3.64 10.72
CA PHE A 120 -4.69 -3.97 12.15
C PHE A 120 -6.13 -4.02 12.64
N ALA A 121 -6.96 -3.04 12.28
CA ALA A 121 -8.37 -3.00 12.65
C ALA A 121 -9.14 -4.20 12.07
N SER A 122 -8.82 -4.63 10.85
CA SER A 122 -9.38 -5.84 10.23
C SER A 122 -9.01 -7.10 11.02
N ALA A 123 -7.73 -7.24 11.38
CA ALA A 123 -7.24 -8.38 12.14
C ALA A 123 -7.84 -8.43 13.55
N GLU A 124 -7.90 -7.30 14.26
CA GLU A 124 -8.52 -7.20 15.58
C GLU A 124 -9.99 -7.64 15.53
N TYR A 125 -10.75 -7.13 14.56
CA TYR A 125 -12.15 -7.53 14.41
C TYR A 125 -12.30 -9.04 14.18
N ALA A 126 -11.53 -9.61 13.26
CA ALA A 126 -11.61 -11.04 12.93
C ALA A 126 -11.27 -11.92 14.15
N LEU A 127 -10.22 -11.56 14.91
CA LEU A 127 -9.80 -12.30 16.09
C LEU A 127 -10.82 -12.21 17.23
N LEU A 128 -11.42 -11.04 17.47
CA LEU A 128 -12.46 -10.88 18.49
C LEU A 128 -13.75 -11.63 18.14
N ASP A 129 -14.12 -11.66 16.86
CA ASP A 129 -15.28 -12.44 16.39
C ASP A 129 -15.02 -13.95 16.47
N PHE A 130 -13.83 -14.39 16.06
CA PHE A 130 -13.39 -15.77 16.18
C PHE A 130 -13.40 -16.26 17.64
N ASP A 131 -12.83 -15.49 18.57
CA ASP A 131 -12.83 -15.83 20.01
C ASP A 131 -14.26 -16.00 20.55
N LYS A 132 -15.20 -15.12 20.15
CA LYS A 132 -16.61 -15.24 20.52
C LYS A 132 -17.22 -16.55 20.05
N HIS A 133 -16.99 -16.94 18.79
CA HIS A 133 -17.51 -18.19 18.25
C HIS A 133 -16.94 -19.42 18.99
N VAL A 134 -15.62 -19.47 19.20
CA VAL A 134 -14.96 -20.58 19.91
C VAL A 134 -15.48 -20.72 21.34
N ARG A 135 -15.68 -19.61 22.06
CA ARG A 135 -16.23 -19.64 23.42
C ARG A 135 -17.68 -20.11 23.44
N ALA A 136 -18.49 -19.70 22.47
CA ALA A 136 -19.88 -20.13 22.35
C ALA A 136 -19.98 -21.64 22.10
N GLU A 137 -19.22 -22.18 21.15
CA GLU A 137 -19.14 -23.63 20.87
C GLU A 137 -18.70 -24.41 22.12
N SER A 138 -17.66 -23.94 22.80
CA SER A 138 -17.14 -24.55 24.03
C SER A 138 -18.14 -24.52 25.19
N ALA A 139 -19.06 -23.56 25.21
CA ALA A 139 -20.11 -23.47 26.23
C ALA A 139 -21.27 -24.44 25.93
N VAL A 140 -21.61 -24.64 24.66
CA VAL A 140 -22.62 -25.62 24.23
C VAL A 140 -22.12 -27.05 24.50
N SER A 141 -20.87 -27.36 24.14
CA SER A 141 -20.28 -28.69 24.35
C SER A 141 -20.16 -29.10 25.82
N ARG A 142 -20.16 -28.15 26.77
CA ARG A 142 -20.09 -28.44 28.21
C ARG A 142 -21.45 -28.70 28.86
N LYS A 143 -22.56 -28.41 28.16
CA LYS A 143 -23.93 -28.54 28.68
C LYS A 143 -24.65 -29.80 28.19
N GLY A 144 -24.14 -30.47 27.15
CA GLY A 144 -24.61 -31.77 26.67
C GLY A 144 -23.75 -32.89 27.21
#